data_AF-A0A914A9J6-F1
#
_entry.id   AF-A0A914A9J6-F1
#
_cell.length_a   1.000
_cell.length_b   1.000
_cell.length_c   1.000
_cell.angle_alpha   90.00
_cell.angle_beta   90.00
_cell.angle_gamma   90.00
#
_symmetry.space_group_name_H-M   'P 1'
#
loop_
_entity.id
_entity.type
_entity.pdbx_description
1 polymer ?
#
loop_
_entity_poly.entity_id
_entity_poly.type
_entity_poly.pdbx_seq_one_letter_code
_entity_poly.pdbx_strand_id
1 'polypeptide(L)'
;MRRLALAALVACVFVTLVGLVLARRACYFSQEPDASQSGRLRWVMPGSKKDRCACTSIRPGPVNMQAVRWSHPPFYTDTPIFTNDPEDIHDYFNCHDILECSEVRPLGMEDGRIRNASITVSSMWNDWANFGPTRARLNLETKSGSAAWCDAGSSDANSWIQVELGSNVIITGVITQGRGDYNYGNLDRWVTEFKVAFSDDGVDWTDVTNDGSRSPMKIGLLGTEDGRIPDASITASSFWDKNLNYAAHKFPGNSDKNTHVTTTFPKAFQARFLRILSTQWSIYCSMRFEVLGCRSHE
;
A
#
# COMPACT_ATOMS: atom_id res chain seq x y z
N MET A 1 21.01 30.54 33.52
CA MET A 1 21.68 29.59 32.59
C MET A 1 21.07 28.19 32.50
N ARG A 2 20.21 27.72 33.42
CA ARG A 2 19.64 26.34 33.35
C ARG A 2 18.38 26.14 32.49
N ARG A 3 17.69 27.21 32.05
CA ARG A 3 16.45 27.10 31.24
C ARG A 3 16.68 27.03 29.73
N LEU A 4 17.81 27.55 29.21
CA LEU A 4 18.16 27.45 27.79
C LEU A 4 18.66 26.06 27.37
N ALA A 5 19.31 25.33 28.28
CA ALA A 5 19.84 23.99 28.00
C ALA A 5 18.73 22.93 27.83
N LEU A 6 17.60 23.08 28.54
CA LEU A 6 16.47 22.13 28.46
C LEU A 6 15.69 22.27 27.14
N ALA A 7 15.53 23.49 26.63
CA ALA A 7 14.85 23.76 25.36
C ALA A 7 15.65 23.23 24.15
N ALA A 8 16.99 23.34 24.20
CA ALA A 8 17.87 22.79 23.17
C ALA A 8 17.85 21.25 23.15
N LEU A 9 17.80 20.61 24.33
CA LEU A 9 17.68 19.16 24.45
C LEU A 9 16.34 18.63 23.93
N VAL A 10 15.22 19.30 24.24
CA VAL A 10 13.89 18.92 23.75
C VAL A 10 13.77 19.11 22.23
N ALA A 11 14.31 20.20 21.68
CA ALA A 11 14.33 20.43 20.23
C ALA A 11 15.21 19.41 19.51
N CYS A 12 16.37 19.05 20.07
CA CYS A 12 17.26 18.05 19.48
C CYS A 12 16.64 16.65 19.50
N VAL A 13 15.93 16.29 20.58
CA VAL A 13 15.18 15.03 20.71
C VAL A 13 13.99 14.99 19.74
N PHE A 14 13.26 16.09 19.56
CA PHE A 14 12.18 16.21 18.57
C PHE A 14 12.69 16.12 17.12
N VAL A 15 13.81 16.74 16.79
CA VAL A 15 14.42 16.65 15.45
C VAL A 15 14.93 15.23 15.18
N THR A 16 15.49 14.54 16.17
CA THR A 16 15.84 13.11 16.02
C THR A 16 14.62 12.19 15.94
N LEU A 17 13.53 12.47 16.67
CA LEU A 17 12.29 11.69 16.62
C LEU A 17 11.50 11.90 15.32
N VAL A 18 11.43 13.13 14.80
CA VAL A 18 10.80 13.43 13.50
C VAL A 18 11.69 12.94 12.34
N GLY A 19 13.02 13.01 12.49
CA GLY A 19 13.96 12.43 11.53
C GLY A 19 13.90 10.89 11.45
N LEU A 20 13.37 10.22 12.47
CA LEU A 20 13.12 8.77 12.47
C LEU A 20 11.80 8.37 11.77
N VAL A 21 10.91 9.31 11.45
CA VAL A 21 9.56 9.00 10.91
C VAL A 21 9.52 8.91 9.39
N LEU A 22 10.58 9.32 8.67
CA LEU A 22 10.75 9.05 7.23
C LEU A 22 12.23 8.86 6.91
N ALA A 23 12.83 7.76 7.36
CA ALA A 23 14.18 7.42 6.92
C ALA A 23 14.14 7.01 5.43
N ARG A 24 14.20 8.00 4.53
CA ARG A 24 14.48 7.78 3.11
C ARG A 24 15.84 7.08 3.02
N ARG A 25 15.84 5.75 2.89
CA ARG A 25 17.05 4.95 2.68
C ARG A 25 17.58 5.24 1.28
N ALA A 26 18.40 6.28 1.15
CA ALA A 26 19.16 6.54 -0.07
C ALA A 26 20.30 5.53 -0.16
N CYS A 27 20.36 4.81 -1.28
CA CYS A 27 21.38 3.81 -1.57
C CYS A 27 22.33 4.32 -2.65
N TYR A 28 23.52 3.72 -2.73
CA TYR A 28 24.58 4.22 -3.58
C TYR A 28 25.23 3.10 -4.37
N PHE A 29 25.35 3.28 -5.68
CA PHE A 29 26.26 2.52 -6.51
C PHE A 29 27.64 3.18 -6.45
N SER A 30 28.63 2.47 -5.92
CA SER A 30 30.03 2.91 -5.93
C SER A 30 30.77 2.25 -7.11
N GLN A 31 31.93 2.77 -7.49
CA GLN A 31 32.80 2.09 -8.44
C GLN A 31 34.01 1.50 -7.73
N GLU A 32 34.46 0.33 -8.14
CA GLU A 32 35.72 -0.25 -7.66
C GLU A 32 36.42 -1.07 -8.77
N PRO A 33 37.73 -1.31 -8.67
CA PRO A 33 38.48 -2.05 -9.68
C PRO A 33 38.05 -3.51 -9.71
N ASP A 34 37.76 -4.04 -10.89
CA ASP A 34 37.51 -5.46 -11.09
C ASP A 34 38.85 -6.21 -11.12
N ALA A 35 39.08 -7.01 -10.08
CA ALA A 35 40.28 -7.85 -9.94
C ALA A 35 40.39 -8.93 -11.05
N SER A 36 39.28 -9.26 -11.72
CA SER A 36 39.24 -10.24 -12.81
C SER A 36 39.44 -9.64 -14.20
N GLN A 37 39.33 -8.31 -14.36
CA GLN A 37 39.38 -7.63 -15.67
C GLN A 37 40.37 -6.45 -15.69
N SER A 38 41.64 -6.73 -15.39
CA SER A 38 42.77 -5.78 -15.57
C SER A 38 42.53 -4.36 -14.98
N GLY A 39 41.78 -4.25 -13.88
CA GLY A 39 41.55 -2.97 -13.20
C GLY A 39 40.47 -2.07 -13.80
N ARG A 40 39.63 -2.57 -14.72
CA ARG A 40 38.43 -1.85 -15.17
C ARG A 40 37.50 -1.60 -13.99
N LEU A 41 36.94 -0.39 -13.90
CA LEU A 41 35.95 -0.06 -12.87
C LEU A 41 34.62 -0.76 -13.18
N ARG A 42 34.02 -1.37 -12.16
CA ARG A 42 32.65 -1.90 -12.19
C ARG A 42 31.78 -1.26 -11.12
N TRP A 43 30.48 -1.26 -11.32
CA TRP A 43 29.55 -0.74 -10.32
C TRP A 43 29.26 -1.80 -9.26
N VAL A 44 29.26 -1.36 -8.00
CA VAL A 44 28.99 -2.19 -6.83
C VAL A 44 27.98 -1.51 -5.92
N MET A 45 26.98 -2.27 -5.48
CA MET A 45 26.08 -1.86 -4.40
C MET A 45 26.17 -2.88 -3.25
N PRO A 46 26.53 -2.44 -2.04
CA PRO A 46 26.61 -3.33 -0.89
C PRO A 46 25.22 -3.72 -0.37
N GLY A 47 25.17 -4.82 0.38
CA GLY A 47 23.96 -5.32 1.02
C GLY A 47 23.26 -6.42 0.24
N SER A 48 22.38 -7.14 0.95
CA SER A 48 21.54 -8.22 0.41
C SER A 48 20.49 -7.69 -0.58
N LYS A 49 19.80 -8.60 -1.30
CA LYS A 49 18.65 -8.22 -2.15
C LYS A 49 17.60 -7.42 -1.35
N LYS A 50 17.32 -7.85 -0.11
CA LYS A 50 16.41 -7.16 0.81
C LYS A 50 16.87 -5.73 1.13
N ASP A 51 18.18 -5.52 1.33
CA ASP A 51 18.72 -4.18 1.60
C ASP A 51 18.56 -3.26 0.39
N ARG A 52 18.77 -3.79 -0.82
CA ARG A 52 18.62 -3.05 -2.08
C ARG A 52 17.15 -2.73 -2.40
N CYS A 53 16.24 -3.63 -2.05
CA CYS A 53 14.80 -3.41 -2.21
C CYS A 53 14.23 -2.45 -1.16
N ALA A 54 14.92 -2.21 -0.06
CA ALA A 54 14.52 -1.20 0.93
C ALA A 54 14.95 0.23 0.55
N CYS A 55 15.61 0.40 -0.61
CA CYS A 55 16.07 1.70 -1.08
C CYS A 55 14.89 2.55 -1.57
N THR A 56 14.94 3.84 -1.24
CA THR A 56 13.94 4.85 -1.67
C THR A 56 14.50 5.79 -2.73
N SER A 57 15.80 5.70 -2.98
CA SER A 57 16.49 6.32 -4.11
C SER A 57 17.85 5.64 -4.28
N ILE A 58 18.37 5.63 -5.50
CA ILE A 58 19.72 5.19 -5.81
C ILE A 58 20.50 6.34 -6.42
N ARG A 59 21.68 6.62 -5.88
CA ARG A 59 22.53 7.74 -6.26
C ARG A 59 23.95 7.27 -6.62
N PRO A 60 24.70 8.05 -7.39
CA PRO A 60 26.12 7.80 -7.58
C PRO A 60 26.87 7.91 -6.25
N GLY A 61 27.68 6.91 -5.94
CA GLY A 61 28.58 6.86 -4.80
C GLY A 61 30.03 7.15 -5.18
N PRO A 62 30.97 7.01 -4.23
CA PRO A 62 32.39 7.25 -4.48
C PRO A 62 33.01 6.23 -5.44
N VAL A 63 34.13 6.63 -6.05
CA VAL A 63 35.03 5.73 -6.79
C VAL A 63 36.14 5.29 -5.84
N ASN A 64 36.19 3.99 -5.56
CA ASN A 64 37.24 3.39 -4.75
C ASN A 64 38.44 3.04 -5.64
N MET A 65 39.64 3.37 -5.19
CA MET A 65 40.88 3.03 -5.90
C MET A 65 41.32 1.57 -5.67
N GLN A 66 40.68 0.87 -4.73
CA GLN A 66 40.92 -0.52 -4.38
C GLN A 66 39.60 -1.23 -4.12
N ALA A 67 39.54 -2.53 -4.42
CA ALA A 67 38.35 -3.34 -4.16
C ALA A 67 38.06 -3.41 -2.65
N VAL A 68 36.83 -3.12 -2.26
CA VAL A 68 36.40 -3.09 -0.86
C VAL A 68 35.99 -4.50 -0.42
N ARG A 69 36.35 -4.91 0.80
CA ARG A 69 35.83 -6.14 1.41
C ARG A 69 34.48 -5.88 2.05
N TRP A 70 33.43 -6.43 1.44
CA TRP A 70 32.07 -6.32 1.93
C TRP A 70 31.72 -7.42 2.94
N SER A 71 30.90 -7.11 3.93
CA SER A 71 30.45 -8.07 4.95
C SER A 71 29.44 -9.10 4.41
N HIS A 72 28.79 -8.78 3.30
CA HIS A 72 27.90 -9.66 2.53
C HIS A 72 28.24 -9.56 1.04
N PRO A 73 27.96 -10.59 0.22
CA PRO A 73 28.14 -10.53 -1.21
C PRO A 73 27.39 -9.33 -1.80
N PRO A 74 28.08 -8.33 -2.38
CA PRO A 74 27.43 -7.16 -2.95
C PRO A 74 26.85 -7.50 -4.33
N PHE A 75 26.04 -6.60 -4.86
CA PHE A 75 25.55 -6.68 -6.24
C PHE A 75 26.49 -5.93 -7.19
N TYR A 76 26.89 -6.60 -8.26
CA TYR A 76 27.73 -6.03 -9.32
C TYR A 76 26.94 -5.90 -10.62
N THR A 77 27.19 -4.84 -11.36
CA THR A 77 26.54 -4.56 -12.64
C THR A 77 27.40 -3.65 -13.52
N ASP A 78 27.19 -3.75 -14.83
CA ASP A 78 27.74 -2.80 -15.81
C ASP A 78 26.79 -1.63 -16.09
N THR A 79 25.51 -1.78 -15.75
CA THR A 79 24.42 -0.84 -16.08
C THR A 79 23.67 -0.43 -14.80
N PRO A 80 24.24 0.44 -13.96
CA PRO A 80 23.57 0.89 -12.74
C PRO A 80 22.36 1.75 -13.09
N ILE A 81 21.39 1.80 -12.18
CA ILE A 81 20.31 2.77 -12.23
C ILE A 81 20.53 3.87 -11.19
N PHE A 82 20.17 5.10 -11.54
CA PHE A 82 20.11 6.22 -10.61
C PHE A 82 18.71 6.81 -10.69
N THR A 83 17.95 6.63 -9.63
CA THR A 83 16.52 6.93 -9.62
C THR A 83 16.10 7.39 -8.23
N ASN A 84 15.10 8.26 -8.17
CA ASN A 84 14.37 8.60 -6.97
C ASN A 84 13.01 7.89 -6.90
N ASP A 85 12.75 6.97 -7.83
CA ASP A 85 11.55 6.16 -7.90
C ASP A 85 11.80 4.76 -7.28
N PRO A 86 11.11 4.40 -6.19
CA PRO A 86 11.18 3.07 -5.61
C PRO A 86 10.74 1.94 -6.55
N GLU A 87 9.91 2.20 -7.55
CA GLU A 87 9.43 1.15 -8.49
C GLU A 87 10.53 0.73 -9.46
N ASP A 88 11.27 1.68 -10.04
CA ASP A 88 12.47 1.40 -10.85
C ASP A 88 13.49 0.53 -10.08
N ILE A 89 13.65 0.81 -8.79
CA ILE A 89 14.52 0.04 -7.88
C ILE A 89 14.01 -1.39 -7.75
N HIS A 90 12.70 -1.54 -7.56
CA HIS A 90 12.06 -2.83 -7.39
C HIS A 90 12.15 -3.69 -8.65
N ASP A 91 11.96 -3.10 -9.83
CA ASP A 91 12.07 -3.80 -11.09
C ASP A 91 13.51 -4.20 -11.36
N TYR A 92 14.44 -3.26 -11.20
CA TYR A 92 15.86 -3.48 -11.46
C TYR A 92 16.48 -4.59 -10.60
N PHE A 93 16.10 -4.66 -9.33
CA PHE A 93 16.57 -5.72 -8.42
C PHE A 93 15.66 -6.94 -8.37
N ASN A 94 14.64 -7.01 -9.23
CA ASN A 94 13.58 -8.01 -9.20
C ASN A 94 13.01 -8.25 -7.78
N CYS A 95 12.75 -7.16 -7.06
CA CYS A 95 12.18 -7.17 -5.71
C CYS A 95 10.77 -7.73 -5.66
N HIS A 96 10.14 -7.97 -6.81
CA HIS A 96 8.82 -8.58 -6.92
C HIS A 96 8.77 -9.99 -6.34
N ASP A 97 9.85 -10.77 -6.44
CA ASP A 97 9.98 -12.08 -5.78
C ASP A 97 10.05 -11.99 -4.24
N ILE A 98 10.08 -10.77 -3.67
CA ILE A 98 10.18 -10.53 -2.21
C ILE A 98 8.81 -10.16 -1.63
N LEU A 99 7.78 -9.97 -2.47
CA LEU A 99 6.39 -9.76 -2.06
C LEU A 99 5.63 -11.08 -1.86
N GLU A 100 6.35 -12.16 -1.60
CA GLU A 100 5.76 -13.45 -1.25
C GLU A 100 5.61 -13.55 0.26
N CYS A 101 4.37 -13.73 0.71
CA CYS A 101 4.12 -14.15 2.07
C CYS A 101 4.48 -15.62 2.21
N SER A 102 5.43 -15.93 3.08
CA SER A 102 5.72 -17.31 3.52
C SER A 102 4.46 -17.97 4.09
N GLU A 103 3.62 -17.17 4.76
CA GLU A 103 2.32 -17.58 5.25
C GLU A 103 1.33 -16.40 5.16
N VAL A 104 0.22 -16.60 4.47
CA VAL A 104 -0.87 -15.61 4.40
C VAL A 104 -1.76 -15.77 5.62
N ARG A 105 -1.95 -14.68 6.37
CA ARG A 105 -2.75 -14.66 7.60
C ARG A 105 -3.73 -13.47 7.63
N PRO A 106 -4.80 -13.56 8.43
CA PRO A 106 -5.62 -12.41 8.79
C PRO A 106 -4.78 -11.30 9.43
N LEU A 107 -4.96 -10.06 8.98
CA LEU A 107 -4.20 -8.91 9.49
C LEU A 107 -4.85 -8.25 10.72
N GLY A 108 -6.12 -8.56 11.02
CA GLY A 108 -6.69 -8.34 12.35
C GLY A 108 -8.00 -7.55 12.39
N MET A 109 -8.79 -7.57 11.32
CA MET A 109 -10.14 -7.03 11.36
C MET A 109 -11.03 -7.87 12.27
N GLU A 110 -10.99 -9.19 12.19
CA GLU A 110 -11.84 -10.08 12.98
C GLU A 110 -11.44 -10.08 14.46
N ASP A 111 -10.15 -10.26 14.75
CA ASP A 111 -9.64 -10.46 16.11
C ASP A 111 -9.32 -9.17 16.88
N GLY A 112 -9.46 -8.01 16.24
CA GLY A 112 -9.26 -6.72 16.88
C GLY A 112 -7.82 -6.22 16.94
N ARG A 113 -6.83 -6.92 16.36
CA ARG A 113 -5.46 -6.38 16.23
C ARG A 113 -5.43 -5.07 15.43
N ILE A 114 -6.30 -4.93 14.44
CA ILE A 114 -6.61 -3.65 13.81
C ILE A 114 -7.57 -2.89 14.73
N ARG A 115 -7.14 -1.73 15.23
CA ARG A 115 -7.90 -0.93 16.20
C ARG A 115 -9.09 -0.22 15.55
N ASN A 116 -10.12 0.05 16.33
CA ASN A 116 -11.32 0.76 15.86
C ASN A 116 -11.00 2.11 15.21
N ALA A 117 -10.02 2.85 15.73
CA ALA A 117 -9.62 4.16 15.19
C ALA A 117 -8.96 4.08 13.81
N SER A 118 -8.49 2.90 13.41
CA SER A 118 -7.84 2.65 12.12
C SER A 118 -8.83 2.34 11.00
N ILE A 119 -10.13 2.26 11.28
CA ILE A 119 -11.17 1.92 10.31
C ILE A 119 -12.00 3.18 10.04
N THR A 120 -12.04 3.62 8.78
CA THR A 120 -12.81 4.80 8.35
C THR A 120 -13.63 4.49 7.11
N VAL A 121 -14.69 5.27 6.90
CA VAL A 121 -15.67 5.06 5.81
C VAL A 121 -15.99 6.38 5.13
N SER A 122 -16.39 6.32 3.85
CA SER A 122 -16.87 7.48 3.09
C SER A 122 -18.14 8.06 3.69
N SER A 123 -19.05 7.17 4.07
CA SER A 123 -20.35 7.50 4.60
C SER A 123 -20.90 6.31 5.38
N MET A 124 -21.98 6.54 6.11
CA MET A 124 -22.71 5.47 6.79
C MET A 124 -24.18 5.86 6.98
N TRP A 125 -25.01 4.85 7.22
CA TRP A 125 -26.35 5.08 7.75
C TRP A 125 -26.28 5.89 9.05
N ASN A 126 -27.27 6.74 9.31
CA ASN A 126 -27.30 7.71 10.41
C ASN A 126 -27.49 7.09 11.82
N ASP A 127 -26.81 5.99 12.09
CA ASP A 127 -26.70 5.32 13.38
C ASP A 127 -25.30 4.66 13.46
N TRP A 128 -24.35 5.46 13.96
CA TRP A 128 -22.95 5.08 14.11
C TRP A 128 -22.77 3.81 14.94
N ALA A 129 -23.59 3.65 15.98
CA ALA A 129 -23.47 2.53 16.89
C ALA A 129 -23.80 1.21 16.20
N ASN A 130 -24.71 1.20 15.22
CA ASN A 130 -25.16 -0.03 14.55
C ASN A 130 -24.54 -0.23 13.16
N PHE A 131 -24.18 0.85 12.45
CA PHE A 131 -23.74 0.78 11.05
C PHE A 131 -22.36 1.38 10.80
N GLY A 132 -21.66 1.78 11.87
CA GLY A 132 -20.38 2.43 11.76
C GLY A 132 -19.22 1.54 11.27
N PRO A 133 -18.04 2.13 11.02
CA PRO A 133 -16.88 1.43 10.47
C PRO A 133 -16.46 0.21 11.30
N THR A 134 -16.57 0.31 12.62
CA THR A 134 -16.16 -0.76 13.55
C THR A 134 -17.05 -2.01 13.46
N ARG A 135 -18.20 -1.91 12.78
CA ARG A 135 -19.11 -3.04 12.55
C ARG A 135 -18.72 -3.86 11.33
N ALA A 136 -17.76 -3.41 10.53
CA ALA A 136 -17.27 -4.10 9.35
C ALA A 136 -16.30 -5.26 9.64
N ARG A 137 -16.18 -5.73 10.89
CA ARG A 137 -15.29 -6.84 11.24
C ARG A 137 -15.90 -8.15 10.77
N LEU A 138 -15.11 -9.00 10.10
CA LEU A 138 -15.52 -10.35 9.71
C LEU A 138 -16.11 -11.12 10.90
N ASN A 139 -17.12 -11.95 10.66
CA ASN A 139 -17.80 -12.76 11.69
C ASN A 139 -18.40 -12.00 12.87
N LEU A 140 -18.47 -10.67 12.82
CA LEU A 140 -19.24 -9.92 13.80
C LEU A 140 -20.72 -10.26 13.62
N GLU A 141 -21.35 -10.82 14.65
CA GLU A 141 -22.76 -11.17 14.65
C GLU A 141 -23.45 -10.55 15.86
N THR A 142 -24.74 -10.22 15.72
CA THR A 142 -25.53 -9.69 16.84
C THR A 142 -26.97 -10.18 16.82
N LYS A 143 -27.53 -10.38 18.02
CA LYS A 143 -28.96 -10.67 18.24
C LYS A 143 -29.82 -9.40 18.24
N SER A 144 -29.22 -8.22 18.42
CA SER A 144 -29.90 -6.91 18.44
C SER A 144 -28.98 -5.83 17.88
N GLY A 145 -29.52 -4.94 17.04
CA GLY A 145 -28.73 -3.97 16.28
C GLY A 145 -28.21 -4.53 14.95
N SER A 146 -27.27 -3.83 14.32
CA SER A 146 -26.63 -4.26 13.07
C SER A 146 -25.18 -4.68 13.29
N ALA A 147 -24.74 -5.66 12.50
CA ALA A 147 -23.39 -6.20 12.52
C ALA A 147 -22.78 -6.19 11.11
N ALA A 148 -22.71 -4.99 10.54
CA ALA A 148 -21.91 -4.65 9.37
C ALA A 148 -21.73 -3.13 9.31
N TRP A 149 -20.72 -2.65 8.60
CA TRP A 149 -20.80 -1.29 8.09
C TRP A 149 -21.91 -1.23 7.04
N CYS A 150 -22.75 -0.20 7.12
CA CYS A 150 -23.73 0.10 6.08
C CYS A 150 -23.56 1.55 5.63
N ASP A 151 -23.46 1.75 4.33
CA ASP A 151 -23.35 3.07 3.72
C ASP A 151 -24.63 3.91 3.92
N ALA A 152 -24.54 5.24 3.75
CA ALA A 152 -25.68 6.15 3.93
C ALA A 152 -26.82 5.95 2.92
N GLY A 153 -26.65 5.06 1.93
CA GLY A 153 -27.66 4.77 0.92
C GLY A 153 -27.64 5.77 -0.24
N SER A 154 -26.52 6.46 -0.48
CA SER A 154 -26.32 7.19 -1.72
C SER A 154 -26.31 6.21 -2.89
N SER A 155 -26.95 6.59 -4.01
CA SER A 155 -26.84 5.88 -5.30
C SER A 155 -25.42 5.91 -5.90
N ASP A 156 -24.46 6.51 -5.18
CA ASP A 156 -23.10 6.69 -5.62
C ASP A 156 -22.35 5.35 -5.49
N ALA A 157 -22.08 4.72 -6.64
CA ALA A 157 -21.34 3.46 -6.77
C ALA A 157 -19.84 3.57 -6.40
N ASN A 158 -19.49 4.46 -5.47
CA ASN A 158 -18.12 4.78 -5.03
C ASN A 158 -18.00 4.85 -3.49
N SER A 159 -18.98 4.35 -2.75
CA SER A 159 -18.90 4.25 -1.29
C SER A 159 -17.74 3.33 -0.90
N TRP A 160 -16.94 3.79 0.07
CA TRP A 160 -15.71 3.11 0.45
C TRP A 160 -15.61 2.90 1.96
N ILE A 161 -14.95 1.81 2.31
CA ILE A 161 -14.42 1.55 3.63
C ILE A 161 -12.91 1.34 3.50
N GLN A 162 -12.14 1.90 4.42
CA GLN A 162 -10.70 1.75 4.41
C GLN A 162 -10.16 1.43 5.80
N VAL A 163 -8.94 0.89 5.80
CA VAL A 163 -8.23 0.50 7.00
C VAL A 163 -6.77 0.93 6.93
N GLU A 164 -6.27 1.47 8.04
CA GLU A 164 -4.85 1.70 8.28
C GLU A 164 -4.23 0.49 9.00
N LEU A 165 -3.19 -0.09 8.42
CA LEU A 165 -2.55 -1.32 8.90
C LEU A 165 -1.37 -1.06 9.84
N GLY A 166 -1.08 0.22 10.13
CA GLY A 166 -0.07 0.70 11.08
C GLY A 166 1.36 0.72 10.55
N SER A 167 1.71 -0.20 9.65
CA SER A 167 3.00 -0.24 8.93
C SER A 167 2.78 -0.73 7.50
N ASN A 168 3.78 -0.57 6.64
CA ASN A 168 3.77 -1.16 5.31
C ASN A 168 3.81 -2.70 5.40
N VAL A 169 2.69 -3.33 5.07
CA VAL A 169 2.51 -4.79 5.08
C VAL A 169 2.25 -5.29 3.67
N ILE A 170 2.54 -6.56 3.42
CA ILE A 170 2.23 -7.19 2.14
C ILE A 170 0.77 -7.64 2.21
N ILE A 171 -0.05 -7.16 1.27
CA ILE A 171 -1.47 -7.47 1.16
C ILE A 171 -1.66 -8.38 -0.05
N THR A 172 -2.34 -9.50 0.17
CA THR A 172 -2.54 -10.55 -0.84
C THR A 172 -4.01 -10.76 -1.20
N GLY A 173 -4.93 -10.27 -0.38
CA GLY A 173 -6.36 -10.42 -0.63
C GLY A 173 -7.23 -9.89 0.51
N VAL A 174 -8.53 -10.15 0.39
CA VAL A 174 -9.55 -9.84 1.40
C VAL A 174 -10.55 -10.98 1.52
N ILE A 175 -11.19 -11.10 2.68
CA ILE A 175 -12.37 -11.93 2.89
C ILE A 175 -13.54 -10.98 3.11
N THR A 176 -14.68 -11.21 2.45
CA THR A 176 -15.88 -10.39 2.57
C THR A 176 -17.09 -11.21 3.03
N GLN A 177 -18.02 -10.55 3.72
CA GLN A 177 -19.30 -11.05 4.20
C GLN A 177 -20.34 -9.93 4.18
N GLY A 178 -21.62 -10.29 4.10
CA GLY A 178 -22.73 -9.33 4.27
C GLY A 178 -23.08 -9.06 5.73
N ARG A 179 -24.31 -8.62 6.00
CA ARG A 179 -24.80 -8.32 7.37
C ARG A 179 -24.83 -9.53 8.30
N GLY A 180 -24.33 -9.36 9.52
CA GLY A 180 -24.32 -10.38 10.58
C GLY A 180 -25.47 -10.32 11.60
N ASP A 181 -26.49 -9.48 11.38
CA ASP A 181 -27.64 -9.43 12.30
C ASP A 181 -28.71 -10.46 11.95
N TYR A 182 -29.33 -11.00 12.99
CA TYR A 182 -30.29 -12.09 12.87
C TYR A 182 -31.71 -11.60 12.52
N ASN A 183 -32.09 -10.37 12.89
CA ASN A 183 -33.50 -9.91 12.85
C ASN A 183 -33.69 -8.40 12.62
N TYR A 184 -32.68 -7.63 12.21
CA TYR A 184 -32.88 -6.18 12.01
C TYR A 184 -33.60 -5.92 10.68
N GLY A 185 -34.94 -5.92 10.74
CA GLY A 185 -35.81 -5.56 9.63
C GLY A 185 -36.05 -6.64 8.57
N ASN A 186 -35.57 -7.88 8.74
CA ASN A 186 -35.62 -8.96 7.73
C ASN A 186 -34.96 -8.59 6.39
N LEU A 187 -33.93 -7.76 6.45
CA LEU A 187 -33.27 -7.21 5.28
C LEU A 187 -31.85 -7.75 5.22
N ASP A 188 -31.68 -8.89 4.54
CA ASP A 188 -30.35 -9.39 4.23
C ASP A 188 -29.71 -8.47 3.17
N ARG A 189 -28.47 -8.03 3.43
CA ARG A 189 -27.73 -7.05 2.63
C ARG A 189 -26.27 -7.44 2.54
N TRP A 190 -25.67 -7.20 1.37
CA TRP A 190 -24.27 -7.50 1.10
C TRP A 190 -23.79 -6.76 -0.15
N VAL A 191 -22.48 -6.62 -0.28
CA VAL A 191 -21.82 -6.10 -1.49
C VAL A 191 -21.62 -7.24 -2.49
N THR A 192 -21.94 -7.01 -3.75
CA THR A 192 -21.88 -8.02 -4.83
C THR A 192 -20.73 -7.76 -5.82
N GLU A 193 -20.21 -6.53 -5.87
CA GLU A 193 -19.05 -6.15 -6.68
C GLU A 193 -18.30 -5.02 -5.96
N PHE A 194 -16.96 -5.07 -5.99
CA PHE A 194 -16.12 -4.02 -5.43
C PHE A 194 -14.81 -3.84 -6.21
N LYS A 195 -14.15 -2.71 -5.99
CA LYS A 195 -12.76 -2.45 -6.38
C LYS A 195 -11.90 -2.32 -5.15
N VAL A 196 -10.59 -2.43 -5.32
CA VAL A 196 -9.62 -2.23 -4.25
C VAL A 196 -8.62 -1.15 -4.67
N ALA A 197 -8.36 -0.23 -3.75
CA ALA A 197 -7.29 0.75 -3.85
C ALA A 197 -6.38 0.66 -2.62
N PHE A 198 -5.13 1.04 -2.78
CA PHE A 198 -4.15 1.03 -1.70
C PHE A 198 -3.32 2.33 -1.70
N SER A 199 -2.69 2.62 -0.56
CA SER A 199 -1.92 3.84 -0.35
C SER A 199 -0.87 3.64 0.74
N ASP A 200 0.23 4.40 0.65
CA ASP A 200 1.26 4.46 1.70
C ASP A 200 1.03 5.61 2.69
N ASP A 201 0.35 6.68 2.28
CA ASP A 201 0.15 7.90 3.06
C ASP A 201 -1.32 8.22 3.39
N GLY A 202 -2.25 7.49 2.79
CA GLY A 202 -3.70 7.67 2.93
C GLY A 202 -4.26 8.84 2.12
N VAL A 203 -3.42 9.57 1.38
CA VAL A 203 -3.78 10.72 0.54
C VAL A 203 -3.82 10.31 -0.92
N ASP A 204 -2.75 9.70 -1.40
CA ASP A 204 -2.61 9.28 -2.79
C ASP A 204 -2.91 7.79 -2.94
N TRP A 205 -3.86 7.46 -3.81
CA TRP A 205 -4.40 6.11 -3.93
C TRP A 205 -4.16 5.52 -5.31
N THR A 206 -3.81 4.24 -5.32
CA THR A 206 -3.61 3.45 -6.53
C THR A 206 -4.62 2.31 -6.55
N ASP A 207 -5.34 2.17 -7.67
CA ASP A 207 -6.26 1.05 -7.87
C ASP A 207 -5.48 -0.24 -8.21
N VAL A 208 -5.97 -1.37 -7.69
CA VAL A 208 -5.56 -2.72 -8.11
C VAL A 208 -6.17 -3.02 -9.48
N THR A 209 -5.34 -3.35 -10.46
CA THR A 209 -5.76 -3.58 -11.85
C THR A 209 -5.84 -5.08 -12.19
N ASN A 210 -6.37 -5.39 -13.38
CA ASN A 210 -6.62 -6.77 -13.83
C ASN A 210 -5.36 -7.64 -13.95
N ASP A 211 -4.24 -7.03 -14.32
CA ASP A 211 -2.93 -7.69 -14.49
C ASP A 211 -2.06 -7.58 -13.22
N GLY A 212 -2.61 -7.03 -12.14
CA GLY A 212 -1.86 -6.76 -10.91
C GLY A 212 -0.82 -5.65 -11.06
N SER A 213 -0.83 -4.92 -12.18
CA SER A 213 -0.09 -3.67 -12.30
C SER A 213 -0.67 -2.60 -11.38
N ARG A 214 0.11 -1.56 -11.15
CA ARG A 214 -0.36 -0.37 -10.45
C ARG A 214 -0.93 0.56 -11.49
N SER A 215 -2.17 1.05 -11.28
CA SER A 215 -2.63 2.17 -12.09
C SER A 215 -1.68 3.35 -11.89
N PRO A 216 -1.20 4.02 -12.95
CA PRO A 216 -0.31 5.14 -12.79
C PRO A 216 -1.01 6.19 -11.94
N MET A 217 -0.28 6.70 -10.95
CA MET A 217 -0.73 7.80 -10.10
C MET A 217 -1.27 8.91 -11.01
N LYS A 218 -2.52 9.33 -10.80
CA LYS A 218 -3.03 10.54 -11.46
C LYS A 218 -2.19 11.70 -10.94
N ILE A 219 -1.14 12.09 -11.67
CA ILE A 219 -0.48 13.37 -11.46
C ILE A 219 -1.58 14.40 -11.69
N GLY A 220 -2.16 14.90 -10.60
CA GLY A 220 -2.92 16.13 -10.62
C GLY A 220 -1.95 17.16 -11.19
N LEU A 221 -2.28 17.68 -12.38
CA LEU A 221 -1.56 18.79 -12.98
C LEU A 221 -1.42 19.86 -11.90
N LEU A 222 -0.22 19.98 -11.33
CA LEU A 222 0.17 21.13 -10.55
C LEU A 222 -0.10 22.32 -11.46
N GLY A 223 -1.08 23.13 -11.09
CA GLY A 223 -1.33 24.40 -11.74
C GLY A 223 -0.01 25.16 -11.77
N THR A 224 0.49 25.41 -12.97
CA THR A 224 1.65 26.26 -13.17
C THR A 224 1.19 27.70 -12.96
N GLU A 225 1.82 28.43 -12.03
CA GLU A 225 1.55 29.87 -11.86
C GLU A 225 2.01 30.69 -13.09
N ASP A 226 2.76 30.08 -14.03
CA ASP A 226 3.50 30.85 -15.04
C ASP A 226 3.17 30.51 -16.52
N GLY A 227 2.15 29.67 -16.79
CA GLY A 227 1.52 29.58 -18.11
C GLY A 227 2.42 29.25 -19.33
N ARG A 228 3.59 28.64 -19.16
CA ARG A 228 4.45 28.20 -20.29
C ARG A 228 4.93 26.77 -20.10
N ILE A 229 4.38 25.85 -20.90
CA ILE A 229 4.95 24.51 -21.14
C ILE A 229 5.84 24.60 -22.39
N PRO A 230 7.15 24.33 -22.32
CA PRO A 230 7.93 23.99 -23.50
C PRO A 230 7.60 22.53 -23.85
N ASP A 231 6.95 22.39 -25.00
CA ASP A 231 6.68 21.16 -25.73
C ASP A 231 5.72 20.14 -25.08
N ALA A 232 4.51 20.08 -25.65
CA ALA A 232 3.43 19.17 -25.29
C ALA A 232 3.64 17.72 -25.78
N SER A 233 4.90 17.28 -25.92
CA SER A 233 5.25 15.96 -26.44
C SER A 233 5.53 14.91 -25.35
N ILE A 234 5.79 15.31 -24.11
CA ILE A 234 5.91 14.39 -22.96
C ILE A 234 4.59 14.39 -22.20
N THR A 235 3.55 13.87 -22.86
CA THR A 235 2.37 13.41 -22.14
C THR A 235 2.78 12.16 -21.36
N ALA A 236 2.31 11.98 -20.13
CA ALA A 236 2.61 10.79 -19.31
C ALA A 236 2.48 9.46 -20.10
N SER A 237 1.64 9.45 -21.15
CA SER A 237 1.53 8.37 -22.15
C SER A 237 2.78 7.97 -22.92
N SER A 238 3.89 8.70 -22.85
CA SER A 238 5.17 8.27 -23.45
C SER A 238 5.99 7.33 -22.56
N PHE A 239 5.62 7.16 -21.28
CA PHE A 239 6.31 6.31 -20.30
C PHE A 239 5.58 4.99 -19.97
N TRP A 240 4.31 4.85 -20.37
CA TRP A 240 3.51 3.68 -20.01
C TRP A 240 3.66 2.54 -21.02
N ASP A 241 3.78 1.30 -20.52
CA ASP A 241 3.57 0.13 -21.36
C ASP A 241 2.13 0.16 -21.89
N LYS A 242 1.99 0.25 -23.22
CA LYS A 242 0.70 0.32 -23.91
C LYS A 242 -0.05 -1.00 -23.89
N ASN A 243 0.58 -2.08 -23.41
CA ASN A 243 -0.02 -3.41 -23.32
C ASN A 243 -0.65 -3.73 -21.95
N LEU A 244 -0.48 -2.87 -20.93
CA LEU A 244 -1.07 -3.07 -19.60
C LEU A 244 -2.52 -2.55 -19.53
N ASN A 245 -3.37 -3.25 -18.79
CA ASN A 245 -4.75 -2.86 -18.57
C ASN A 245 -4.90 -2.13 -17.22
N TYR A 246 -4.72 -0.81 -17.25
CA TYR A 246 -4.79 0.05 -16.07
C TYR A 246 -6.22 0.28 -15.52
N ALA A 247 -7.23 -0.39 -16.08
CA ALA A 247 -8.58 -0.32 -15.51
C ALA A 247 -8.60 -1.02 -14.14
N ALA A 248 -9.17 -0.32 -13.15
CA ALA A 248 -9.41 -0.89 -11.83
C ALA A 248 -10.17 -2.21 -11.95
N HIS A 249 -9.63 -3.28 -11.36
CA HIS A 249 -10.23 -4.60 -11.38
C HIS A 249 -11.52 -4.60 -10.56
N LYS A 250 -12.57 -5.19 -11.12
CA LYS A 250 -13.85 -5.38 -10.44
C LYS A 250 -13.91 -6.79 -9.88
N PHE A 251 -13.79 -6.90 -8.57
CA PHE A 251 -13.85 -8.16 -7.87
C PHE A 251 -15.31 -8.56 -7.61
N PRO A 252 -15.67 -9.84 -7.79
CA PRO A 252 -16.95 -10.35 -7.35
C PRO A 252 -17.01 -10.35 -5.82
N GLY A 253 -18.14 -9.92 -5.27
CA GLY A 253 -18.45 -9.93 -3.85
C GLY A 253 -19.31 -11.13 -3.44
N ASN A 254 -20.13 -10.93 -2.41
CA ASN A 254 -20.99 -11.96 -1.86
C ASN A 254 -22.28 -12.18 -2.68
N SER A 255 -22.85 -13.37 -2.56
CA SER A 255 -24.18 -13.73 -3.10
C SER A 255 -25.25 -13.87 -2.01
N ASP A 256 -24.83 -13.86 -0.74
CA ASP A 256 -25.66 -13.92 0.45
C ASP A 256 -24.96 -13.19 1.61
N LYS A 257 -25.57 -13.12 2.79
CA LYS A 257 -25.01 -12.37 3.92
C LYS A 257 -23.97 -13.11 4.77
N ASN A 258 -23.97 -14.45 4.73
CA ASN A 258 -23.29 -15.32 5.69
C ASN A 258 -22.01 -15.94 5.12
N THR A 259 -21.98 -16.27 3.83
CA THR A 259 -20.87 -16.99 3.21
C THR A 259 -19.64 -16.10 3.12
N HIS A 260 -18.50 -16.59 3.61
CA HIS A 260 -17.20 -15.97 3.38
C HIS A 260 -16.84 -16.03 1.90
N VAL A 261 -16.57 -14.88 1.30
CA VAL A 261 -15.99 -14.81 -0.06
C VAL A 261 -14.56 -14.30 0.06
N THR A 262 -13.61 -15.19 -0.20
CA THR A 262 -12.18 -14.88 -0.24
C THR A 262 -11.80 -14.44 -1.65
N THR A 263 -11.23 -13.24 -1.75
CA THR A 263 -10.76 -12.64 -2.99
C THR A 263 -9.25 -12.45 -2.90
N THR A 264 -8.48 -13.19 -3.70
CA THR A 264 -7.03 -13.00 -3.85
C THR A 264 -6.75 -11.99 -4.95
N PHE A 265 -5.77 -11.12 -4.73
CA PHE A 265 -5.37 -10.13 -5.73
C PHE A 265 -4.43 -10.74 -6.77
N PRO A 266 -4.47 -10.29 -8.05
CA PRO A 266 -3.61 -10.84 -9.11
C PRO A 266 -2.12 -10.75 -8.77
N LYS A 267 -1.72 -9.68 -8.08
CA LYS A 267 -0.36 -9.48 -7.56
C LYS A 267 -0.45 -8.94 -6.13
N ALA A 268 0.38 -9.47 -5.25
CA ALA A 268 0.52 -8.92 -3.90
C ALA A 268 1.18 -7.54 -3.96
N PHE A 269 0.78 -6.65 -3.05
CA PHE A 269 1.35 -5.31 -2.99
C PHE A 269 1.63 -4.91 -1.55
N GLN A 270 2.66 -4.09 -1.37
CA GLN A 270 2.95 -3.49 -0.08
C GLN A 270 2.23 -2.16 0.06
N ALA A 271 1.52 -1.96 1.19
CA ALA A 271 0.83 -0.71 1.50
C ALA A 271 0.62 -0.54 3.01
N ARG A 272 0.37 0.69 3.45
CA ARG A 272 -0.08 1.01 4.82
C ARG A 272 -1.60 1.10 4.92
N PHE A 273 -2.26 1.50 3.83
CA PHE A 273 -3.70 1.68 3.77
C PHE A 273 -4.30 0.82 2.67
N LEU A 274 -5.46 0.22 2.98
CA LEU A 274 -6.29 -0.50 2.02
C LEU A 274 -7.68 0.11 2.02
N ARG A 275 -8.26 0.31 0.84
CA ARG A 275 -9.62 0.80 0.63
C ARG A 275 -10.39 -0.16 -0.26
N ILE A 276 -11.57 -0.56 0.18
CA ILE A 276 -12.53 -1.33 -0.59
C ILE A 276 -13.62 -0.35 -1.06
N LEU A 277 -13.82 -0.26 -2.36
CA LEU A 277 -14.82 0.62 -2.98
C LEU A 277 -15.95 -0.26 -3.51
N SER A 278 -17.13 -0.18 -2.89
CA SER A 278 -18.29 -0.97 -3.29
C SER A 278 -18.91 -0.37 -4.55
N THR A 279 -19.06 -1.19 -5.59
CA THR A 279 -19.61 -0.74 -6.88
C THR A 279 -21.00 -1.29 -7.14
N GLN A 280 -21.35 -2.46 -6.58
CA GLN A 280 -22.70 -3.02 -6.64
C GLN A 280 -23.04 -3.75 -5.33
N TRP A 281 -24.33 -3.79 -4.99
CA TRP A 281 -24.80 -4.39 -3.75
C TRP A 281 -26.23 -4.90 -3.85
N SER A 282 -26.58 -5.82 -2.95
CA SER A 282 -27.93 -6.30 -2.73
C SER A 282 -28.69 -5.35 -1.80
N ILE A 283 -29.55 -4.52 -2.40
CA ILE A 283 -30.47 -3.57 -1.79
C ILE A 283 -29.82 -2.39 -1.03
N TYR A 284 -28.82 -2.63 -0.17
CA TYR A 284 -27.96 -1.60 0.44
C TYR A 284 -26.52 -2.08 0.53
N CYS A 285 -25.57 -1.16 0.36
CA CYS A 285 -24.15 -1.43 0.54
C CYS A 285 -23.89 -1.76 2.01
N SER A 286 -23.59 -3.03 2.28
CA SER A 286 -23.29 -3.53 3.63
C SER A 286 -22.16 -4.54 3.57
N MET A 287 -21.15 -4.40 4.43
CA MET A 287 -19.97 -5.26 4.39
C MET A 287 -19.38 -5.51 5.78
N ARG A 288 -18.98 -6.76 5.99
CA ARG A 288 -17.95 -7.20 6.93
C ARG A 288 -16.76 -7.71 6.14
N PHE A 289 -15.55 -7.51 6.61
CA PHE A 289 -14.36 -7.98 5.91
C PHE A 289 -13.17 -8.28 6.83
N GLU A 290 -12.21 -9.02 6.27
CA GLU A 290 -10.87 -9.24 6.80
C GLU A 290 -9.84 -8.97 5.70
N VAL A 291 -8.66 -8.49 6.09
CA VAL A 291 -7.54 -8.28 5.18
C VAL A 291 -6.56 -9.45 5.32
N LEU A 292 -6.11 -9.98 4.20
CA LEU A 292 -5.14 -11.08 4.15
C LEU A 292 -3.78 -10.57 3.70
N GLY A 293 -2.73 -11.07 4.34
CA GLY A 293 -1.38 -10.68 4.03
C GLY A 293 -0.36 -11.22 5.00
N CYS A 294 0.79 -10.56 5.06
CA CYS A 294 1.85 -10.83 6.00
C CYS A 294 2.66 -9.57 6.29
N ARG A 295 3.35 -9.58 7.44
CA ARG A 295 4.32 -8.56 7.79
C ARG A 295 5.70 -9.07 7.34
N SER A 296 6.50 -8.25 6.67
CA SER A 296 7.80 -8.62 6.07
C SER A 296 8.90 -9.01 7.09
N HIS A 297 8.51 -9.22 8.36
CA HIS A 297 9.38 -9.42 9.52
C HIS A 297 8.81 -10.42 10.56
N GLU A 298 7.74 -11.16 10.26
CA GLU A 298 7.23 -12.24 11.12
C GLU A 298 7.49 -13.62 10.51
#